data_AF-A0A2G8LNN1-F1
#
_entry.id   AF-A0A2G8LNN1-F1
#
_cell.length_a   1.000
_cell.length_b   1.000
_cell.length_c   1.000
_cell.angle_alpha   90.00
_cell.angle_beta   90.00
_cell.angle_gamma   90.00
#
_symmetry.space_group_name_H-M   'P 1'
#
loop_
_entity.id
_entity.type
_entity.pdbx_description
1 polymer ?
#
loop_
_entity_poly.entity_id
_entity_poly.type
_entity_poly.pdbx_seq_one_letter_code
_entity_poly.pdbx_strand_id
1 'polypeptide(L)' 'MADDTLRQTPEVIEAVRRLPADTYNQRAFRIKRALDLSLKHRILPTEQWTKFEEDVRYLKPYLEEVEREMKEKADWNAR' A
#
# COMPACT_ATOMS: atom_id res chain seq x y z
N MET A 1 -4.91 5.18 4.72
CA MET A 1 -5.68 4.30 3.82
C MET A 1 -5.37 2.86 4.17
N ALA A 2 -6.29 1.93 3.93
CA ALA A 2 -6.10 0.52 4.29
C ALA A 2 -4.80 -0.06 3.69
N ASP A 3 -4.53 0.23 2.42
CA ASP A 3 -3.35 -0.27 1.70
C ASP A 3 -2.00 0.22 2.27
N ASP A 4 -2.00 1.30 3.08
CA ASP A 4 -0.78 1.79 3.75
C ASP A 4 -0.34 0.84 4.91
N THR A 5 -1.24 -0.03 5.38
CA THR A 5 -1.04 -0.91 6.56
C THR A 5 -0.70 -2.36 6.20
N LEU A 6 -0.61 -2.68 4.92
CA LEU A 6 -0.27 -4.03 4.45
C LEU A 6 1.15 -4.41 4.86
N ARG A 7 1.34 -5.69 5.23
CA ARG A 7 2.67 -6.25 5.51
C ARG A 7 3.51 -6.22 4.23
N GLN A 8 4.76 -5.77 4.34
CA GLN A 8 5.69 -5.72 3.21
C GLN A 8 6.23 -7.12 2.88
N THR A 9 5.43 -7.92 2.16
CA THR A 9 5.87 -9.15 1.50
C THR A 9 6.57 -8.82 0.18
N PRO A 10 7.31 -9.75 -0.44
CA PRO A 10 7.96 -9.51 -1.74
C PRO A 10 7.01 -9.00 -2.83
N GLU A 11 5.78 -9.53 -2.86
CA GLU A 11 4.73 -9.15 -3.81
C GLU A 11 4.26 -7.71 -3.58
N VAL A 12 4.07 -7.34 -2.31
CA VAL A 12 3.68 -5.97 -1.91
C VAL A 12 4.80 -4.98 -2.21
N ILE A 13 6.05 -5.35 -2.00
CA ILE A 13 7.21 -4.50 -2.32
C ILE A 13 7.27 -4.22 -3.83
N GLU A 14 7.08 -5.25 -4.65
CA GLU A 14 7.05 -5.11 -6.11
C GLU A 14 5.83 -4.30 -6.58
N ALA A 15 4.65 -4.52 -6.00
CA ALA A 15 3.47 -3.73 -6.30
C ALA A 15 3.67 -2.24 -5.97
N VAL A 16 4.29 -1.92 -4.82
CA VAL A 16 4.62 -0.54 -4.44
C VAL A 16 5.63 0.09 -5.40
N ARG A 17 6.60 -0.70 -5.91
CA ARG A 17 7.59 -0.23 -6.89
C ARG A 17 6.95 0.17 -8.23
N ARG A 18 5.84 -0.46 -8.61
CA ARG A 18 5.10 -0.19 -9.86
C ARG A 18 4.16 1.03 -9.78
N LEU A 19 3.95 1.59 -8.58
CA LEU A 19 3.06 2.73 -8.41
C LEU A 19 3.53 3.97 -9.18
N PRO A 20 2.59 4.81 -9.69
CA PRO A 20 2.91 6.14 -10.19
C PRO A 20 3.59 6.99 -9.13
N ALA A 21 4.51 7.86 -9.55
CA ALA A 21 5.32 8.68 -8.65
C ALA A 21 4.48 9.53 -7.67
N ASP A 22 3.39 10.13 -8.14
CA ASP A 22 2.49 10.92 -7.30
C ASP A 22 1.82 10.08 -6.21
N THR A 23 1.22 8.94 -6.58
CA THR A 23 0.60 8.00 -5.63
C THR A 23 1.60 7.46 -4.62
N TYR A 24 2.82 7.13 -5.07
CA TYR A 24 3.91 6.70 -4.21
C TYR A 24 4.30 7.77 -3.18
N ASN A 25 4.45 9.02 -3.63
CA ASN A 25 4.80 10.14 -2.76
C ASN A 25 3.71 10.42 -1.73
N GLN A 26 2.43 10.38 -2.14
CA GLN A 26 1.30 10.52 -1.23
C GLN A 26 1.27 9.41 -0.17
N ARG A 27 1.54 8.15 -0.57
CA ARG A 27 1.70 7.03 0.35
C ARG A 27 2.83 7.27 1.35
N ALA A 28 4.01 7.67 0.87
CA ALA A 28 5.17 7.94 1.71
C ALA A 28 4.87 9.06 2.74
N PHE A 29 4.17 10.12 2.30
CA PHE A 29 3.75 11.20 3.19
C PHE A 29 2.77 10.73 4.27
N ARG A 30 1.75 9.94 3.91
CA ARG A 30 0.79 9.39 4.89
C ARG A 30 1.47 8.52 5.93
N ILE A 31 2.40 7.65 5.51
CA ILE A 31 3.19 6.80 6.41
C ILE A 31 4.06 7.66 7.33
N LYS A 32 4.78 8.65 6.79
CA LYS A 32 5.61 9.57 7.59
C LYS A 32 4.78 10.31 8.65
N ARG A 33 3.60 10.80 8.26
CA ARG A 33 2.66 11.46 9.17
C ARG A 33 2.18 10.51 10.28
N ALA A 34 1.84 9.27 9.93
CA ALA A 34 1.42 8.27 10.90
C ALA A 34 2.54 7.93 11.91
N LEU A 35 3.78 7.80 11.44
CA LEU A 35 4.95 7.57 12.30
C LEU A 35 5.23 8.75 13.23
N ASP A 36 5.15 9.99 12.74
CA ASP A 36 5.32 11.19 13.58
C ASP A 36 4.26 11.29 14.70
N LEU A 37 3.02 10.96 14.38
CA LEU A 37 1.93 10.93 15.36
C LEU A 37 2.10 9.81 16.38
N SER A 38 2.49 8.61 15.90
CA SER A 38 2.79 7.47 16.76
C SER A 38 3.93 7.79 17.73
N LEU A 39 5.00 8.42 17.26
CA LEU A 39 6.13 8.87 18.07
C LEU A 39 5.70 9.83 19.19
N LYS A 40 4.76 10.74 18.88
CA LYS A 40 4.25 11.73 19.84
C LYS A 40 3.13 11.17 20.73
N HIS A 41 2.72 9.92 20.53
CA HIS A 41 1.53 9.32 21.13
C HIS A 41 0.27 10.20 20.96
N ARG A 42 0.14 10.83 19.79
CA ARG A 42 -1.00 11.67 19.42
C ARG A 42 -1.77 11.04 18.27
N ILE A 43 -3.04 11.40 18.17
CA ILE A 43 -3.92 11.02 17.06
C ILE A 43 -4.23 12.25 16.20
N LEU A 44 -4.68 12.03 14.96
CA LEU A 44 -5.19 13.11 14.12
C LEU A 44 -6.48 13.69 14.71
N PRO A 45 -6.77 14.98 14.47
CA PRO A 45 -8.11 15.55 14.69
C PRO A 45 -9.18 14.75 13.94
N THR A 46 -10.38 14.66 14.52
CA THR A 46 -11.51 13.86 14.00
C THR A 46 -11.93 14.23 12.58
N GLU A 47 -11.78 15.49 12.20
CA GLU A 47 -12.15 16.02 10.87
C GLU A 47 -11.20 15.53 9.78
N GLN A 48 -9.99 15.08 10.16
CA GLN A 48 -8.95 14.60 9.26
C GLN A 48 -8.87 13.07 9.20
N TRP A 49 -9.77 12.37 9.87
CA TRP A 49 -9.83 10.92 9.80
C TRP A 49 -10.30 10.50 8.42
N THR A 50 -9.63 9.49 7.86
CA THR A 50 -10.06 8.89 6.60
C THR A 50 -11.44 8.29 6.79
N LYS A 51 -12.42 8.76 6.02
CA LYS A 51 -13.76 8.18 6.02
C LYS A 51 -13.77 6.87 5.26
N PHE A 52 -14.77 6.04 5.55
CA PHE A 52 -14.93 4.75 4.89
C PHE A 52 -15.17 4.91 3.39
N GLU A 53 -15.95 5.89 2.94
CA GLU A 53 -16.21 6.09 1.51
C GLU A 53 -15.00 6.65 0.74
N GLU A 54 -14.04 7.28 1.45
CA GLU A 54 -12.86 7.92 0.86
C GLU A 54 -11.65 6.95 0.78
N ASP A 55 -11.75 5.75 1.38
CA ASP A 55 -10.65 4.78 1.41
C ASP A 55 -10.58 3.95 0.11
N VAL A 56 -9.82 4.47 -0.86
CA VAL A 56 -9.57 3.83 -2.15
C VAL A 56 -8.42 2.81 -2.05
N ARG A 57 -8.67 1.59 -2.55
CA ARG A 57 -7.66 0.52 -2.65
C ARG A 57 -6.71 0.73 -3.84
N TYR A 58 -5.81 1.70 -3.71
CA TYR A 58 -4.89 2.12 -4.77
C TYR A 58 -3.83 1.06 -5.13
N LEU A 59 -3.49 0.15 -4.22
CA LEU A 59 -2.44 -0.86 -4.43
C LEU A 59 -2.98 -2.17 -5.02
N LYS A 60 -4.26 -2.47 -4.79
CA LYS A 60 -4.93 -3.70 -5.23
C LYS A 60 -4.68 -4.07 -6.71
N PRO A 61 -4.84 -3.19 -7.71
CA PRO A 61 -4.65 -3.58 -9.11
C PRO A 61 -3.22 -4.02 -9.43
N TYR A 62 -2.22 -3.38 -8.81
CA TYR A 62 -0.81 -3.74 -8.99
C TYR A 62 -0.46 -5.04 -8.27
N LEU A 63 -1.06 -5.28 -7.09
CA LEU A 63 -0.84 -6.50 -6.33
C LEU A 63 -1.41 -7.72 -7.06
N GLU A 64 -2.62 -7.63 -7.60
CA GLU A 64 -3.26 -8.71 -8.37
C GLU A 64 -2.45 -9.05 -9.64
N GLU A 65 -1.85 -8.05 -10.29
CA GLU A 65 -0.96 -8.28 -11.43
C GLU A 65 0.32 -9.02 -11.03
N VAL A 66 0.98 -8.60 -9.95
CA VAL A 66 2.20 -9.26 -9.44
C VAL A 66 1.92 -10.71 -9.03
N GLU A 67 0.83 -10.95 -8.30
CA GLU A 67 0.42 -12.30 -7.91
C GLU A 67 0.14 -13.19 -9.11
N ARG A 68 -0.50 -12.65 -10.17
CA ARG A 68 -0.74 -13.37 -11.42
C ARG A 68 0.56 -13.75 -12.12
N GLU A 69 1.51 -12.83 -12.25
CA GLU A 69 2.82 -13.09 -12.87
C GLU A 69 3.63 -14.14 -12.07
N MET A 70 3.58 -14.07 -10.74
CA MET A 70 4.27 -15.02 -9.87
C MET A 70 3.68 -16.43 -9.99
N LYS A 71 2.34 -16.53 -10.05
CA LYS A 71 1.65 -17.79 -10.29
C LYS A 71 1.99 -18.37 -11.65
N GLU A 72 1.98 -17.55 -12.71
CA GLU A 72 2.33 -17.99 -14.07
C GLU A 72 3.77 -18.52 -14.13
N LYS A 73 4.73 -17.84 -13.48
CA LYS A 73 6.12 -18.32 -13.39
C LYS A 73 6.23 -19.64 -12.62
N ALA A 74 5.49 -19.78 -11.53
CA ALA A 74 5.47 -21.02 -10.75
C ALA A 74 4.90 -22.18 -11.58
N ASP A 75 3.80 -21.95 -12.29
CA ASP A 75 3.16 -22.94 -13.16
C ASP A 75 4.07 -23.30 -14.35
N TRP A 76 4.84 -22.35 -14.89
CA TRP A 76 5.82 -22.60 -15.94
C TRP A 76 7.01 -23.43 -15.44
N ASN A 77 7.56 -23.11 -14.28
CA ASN A 77 8.71 -23.82 -13.70
C ASN A 77 8.35 -25.22 -13.17
N ALA A 78 7.08 -25.47 -12.89
CA ALA A 78 6.58 -26.77 -12.46
C ALA A 78 6.29 -27.74 -13.63
N ARG A 79 6.36 -27.25 -14.88
CA ARG A 79 6.31 -28.07 -16.09
C ARG A 79 7.71 -28.54 -16.48
#